data_AF-A0A635KG14-F1
#
_entry.id   AF-A0A635KG14-F1
#
_cell.length_a   1.000
_cell.length_b   1.000
_cell.length_c   1.000
_cell.angle_alpha   90.00
_cell.angle_beta   90.00
_cell.angle_gamma   90.00
#
_symmetry.space_group_name_H-M   'P 1'
#
loop_
_entity.id
_entity.type
_entity.pdbx_description
1 polymer ?
#
loop_
_entity_poly.entity_id
_entity_poly.type
_entity_poly.pdbx_seq_one_letter_code
_entity_poly.pdbx_strand_id
1 'polypeptide(L)'
;GDVTNDAVLALNTGGDFANNIGGTGSVVKSGDETLTLSGTNSYTGGTTISGGTLVATNVEALGTGDVTNNATLELNTGGDFTNNISGNGQVVKSGDDTLTFSGSNT
;
A
#
# COMPACT_ATOMS: atom_id res chain seq x y z
N GLY A 1 1.94 5.90 -17.27
CA GLY A 1 3.04 5.05 -17.76
C GLY A 1 3.72 4.48 -16.56
N ASP A 2 4.20 3.24 -16.66
CA ASP A 2 4.66 2.47 -15.50
C ASP A 2 5.92 3.08 -14.88
N VAL A 3 6.10 2.84 -13.58
CA VAL A 3 7.23 3.31 -12.79
C VAL A 3 8.17 2.15 -12.48
N THR A 4 9.43 2.26 -12.89
CA THR A 4 10.51 1.42 -12.37
C THR A 4 11.11 2.12 -11.16
N ASN A 5 10.96 1.51 -9.98
CA ASN A 5 11.46 2.00 -8.71
C ASN A 5 12.52 1.06 -8.15
N ASP A 6 13.79 1.45 -8.25
CA ASP A 6 14.93 0.70 -7.69
C ASP A 6 15.52 1.39 -6.43
N ALA A 7 14.83 2.41 -5.90
CA ALA A 7 15.26 3.17 -4.72
C ALA A 7 14.06 3.48 -3.81
N VAL A 8 13.68 4.75 -3.68
CA VAL A 8 12.51 5.18 -2.89
C VAL A 8 11.61 6.01 -3.78
N LEU A 9 10.35 5.59 -3.89
CA LEU A 9 9.29 6.39 -4.49
C LEU A 9 8.46 7.05 -3.40
N ALA A 10 8.57 8.37 -3.27
CA ALA A 10 7.78 9.15 -2.31
C ALA A 10 6.47 9.63 -2.93
N LEU A 11 5.35 9.27 -2.31
CA LEU A 11 4.00 9.67 -2.67
C LEU A 11 3.46 10.61 -1.57
N ASN A 12 3.63 11.92 -1.76
CA ASN A 12 3.40 12.91 -0.71
C ASN A 12 2.17 13.79 -0.94
N THR A 13 1.36 13.46 -1.95
CA THR A 13 0.11 14.16 -2.30
C THR A 13 -1.08 13.22 -2.11
N GLY A 14 -2.30 13.77 -2.08
CA GLY A 14 -3.51 12.99 -2.26
C GLY A 14 -3.84 12.69 -3.72
N GLY A 15 -5.01 12.07 -3.93
CA GLY A 15 -5.57 11.78 -5.25
C GLY A 15 -5.42 10.31 -5.66
N ASP A 16 -5.42 10.04 -6.96
CA ASP A 16 -5.36 8.67 -7.49
C ASP A 16 -4.03 8.40 -8.20
N PHE A 17 -3.39 7.29 -7.87
CA PHE A 17 -2.20 6.77 -8.51
C PHE A 17 -2.50 5.38 -9.10
N ALA A 18 -2.74 5.34 -10.40
CA ALA A 18 -3.16 4.13 -11.12
C ALA A 18 -2.04 3.45 -11.93
N ASN A 19 -0.83 4.04 -12.00
CA ASN A 19 0.28 3.43 -12.72
C ASN A 19 0.81 2.21 -11.97
N ASN A 20 1.29 1.21 -12.72
CA ASN A 20 1.99 0.07 -12.16
C ASN A 20 3.40 0.50 -11.71
N ILE A 21 3.81 0.03 -10.54
CA ILE A 21 5.13 0.25 -9.95
C ILE A 21 5.82 -1.12 -9.84
N GLY A 22 6.99 -1.25 -10.46
CA GLY A 22 7.86 -2.42 -10.33
C GLY A 22 9.25 -2.05 -9.81
N GLY A 23 10.12 -3.04 -9.63
CA GLY A 23 11.50 -2.86 -9.18
C GLY A 23 11.74 -3.30 -7.74
N THR A 24 12.95 -3.06 -7.22
CA THR A 24 13.35 -3.51 -5.87
C THR A 24 13.23 -2.43 -4.80
N GLY A 25 12.88 -1.22 -5.18
CA GLY A 25 12.74 -0.08 -4.30
C GLY A 25 11.48 -0.11 -3.43
N SER A 26 11.43 0.79 -2.46
CA SER A 26 10.30 0.98 -1.54
C SER A 26 9.40 2.14 -1.94
N VAL A 27 8.17 2.11 -1.46
CA VAL A 27 7.20 3.20 -1.59
C VAL A 27 6.99 3.85 -0.22
N VAL A 28 6.95 5.18 -0.18
CA VAL A 28 6.69 5.94 1.05
C VAL A 28 5.51 6.88 0.85
N LYS A 29 4.45 6.71 1.65
CA LYS A 29 3.31 7.63 1.72
C LYS A 29 3.42 8.50 2.97
N SER A 30 3.72 9.79 2.80
CA SER A 30 3.95 10.72 3.93
C SER A 30 3.08 11.97 3.96
N GLY A 31 2.32 12.27 2.90
CA GLY A 31 1.39 13.41 2.89
C GLY A 31 0.18 13.19 3.78
N ASP A 32 -0.45 14.25 4.27
CA ASP A 32 -1.60 14.16 5.20
C ASP A 32 -2.92 13.76 4.51
N GLU A 33 -3.00 13.88 3.19
CA GLU A 33 -4.20 13.60 2.40
C GLU A 33 -4.38 12.09 2.13
N THR A 34 -5.55 11.74 1.60
CA THR A 34 -5.85 10.40 1.09
C THR A 34 -5.26 10.20 -0.29
N LEU A 35 -4.48 9.14 -0.47
CA LEU A 35 -4.00 8.66 -1.77
C LEU A 35 -4.60 7.28 -2.06
N THR A 36 -5.23 7.13 -3.21
CA THR A 36 -5.66 5.83 -3.75
C THR A 36 -4.55 5.25 -4.61
N LEU A 37 -4.08 4.05 -4.27
CA LEU A 37 -3.14 3.28 -5.06
C LEU A 37 -3.88 2.09 -5.69
N SER A 38 -4.04 2.12 -7.01
CA SER A 38 -4.88 1.17 -7.75
C SER A 38 -4.15 0.38 -8.83
N GLY A 39 -2.87 0.69 -9.08
CA GLY A 39 -2.03 -0.09 -9.99
C GLY A 39 -1.78 -1.51 -9.46
N THR A 40 -1.59 -2.47 -10.38
CA THR A 40 -1.11 -3.82 -10.04
C THR A 40 0.40 -3.77 -9.89
N ASN A 41 0.86 -3.63 -8.66
CA ASN A 41 2.25 -3.31 -8.36
C ASN A 41 3.07 -4.59 -8.08
N SER A 42 4.34 -4.58 -8.51
CA SER A 42 5.26 -5.70 -8.37
C SER A 42 6.56 -5.34 -7.64
N TYR A 43 6.62 -4.14 -7.04
CA TYR A 43 7.79 -3.74 -6.25
C TYR A 43 7.93 -4.60 -4.99
N THR A 44 9.18 -4.86 -4.62
CA THR A 44 9.51 -5.81 -3.53
C THR A 44 10.06 -5.13 -2.29
N GLY A 45 10.46 -3.85 -2.36
CA GLY A 45 11.09 -3.13 -1.25
C GLY A 45 10.15 -2.72 -0.10
N GLY A 46 8.85 -2.99 -0.22
CA GLY A 46 7.85 -2.72 0.80
C GLY A 46 7.27 -1.30 0.75
N THR A 47 6.30 -1.06 1.65
CA THR A 47 5.55 0.20 1.72
C THR A 47 5.62 0.77 3.13
N THR A 48 6.02 2.04 3.26
CA THR A 48 5.93 2.79 4.53
C THR A 48 4.82 3.82 4.43
N ILE A 49 3.90 3.82 5.39
CA ILE A 49 2.83 4.82 5.52
C ILE A 49 3.10 5.61 6.80
N SER A 50 3.54 6.86 6.65
CA SER A 50 3.88 7.74 7.76
C SER A 50 2.91 8.91 7.94
N GLY A 51 1.99 9.13 7.01
CA GLY A 51 0.99 10.21 7.07
C GLY A 51 -0.25 9.96 6.22
N GLY A 52 -1.37 10.56 6.65
CA GLY A 52 -2.66 10.50 5.96
C GLY A 52 -3.22 9.09 5.80
N THR A 53 -3.95 8.89 4.70
CA THR A 53 -4.56 7.59 4.35
C THR A 53 -3.97 7.08 3.04
N LEU A 54 -3.58 5.81 3.01
CA LEU A 54 -3.32 5.06 1.77
C LEU A 54 -4.48 4.09 1.54
N VAL A 55 -5.20 4.24 0.43
CA VAL A 55 -6.27 3.32 0.02
C VAL A 55 -5.71 2.37 -1.04
N ALA A 56 -5.71 1.07 -0.77
CA ALA A 56 -5.36 0.03 -1.73
C ALA A 56 -6.64 -0.63 -2.26
N THR A 57 -6.82 -0.64 -3.58
CA THR A 57 -8.08 -1.11 -4.22
C THR A 57 -7.98 -2.52 -4.83
N ASN A 58 -6.84 -3.18 -4.69
CA ASN A 58 -6.61 -4.59 -5.04
C ASN A 58 -5.50 -5.15 -4.14
N VAL A 59 -5.34 -6.48 -4.08
CA VAL A 59 -4.36 -7.13 -3.20
C VAL A 59 -2.91 -6.93 -3.68
N GLU A 60 -2.70 -6.66 -4.97
CA GLU A 60 -1.39 -6.37 -5.55
C GLU A 60 -0.97 -4.89 -5.43
N ALA A 61 -1.85 -4.02 -4.91
CA ALA A 61 -1.62 -2.58 -4.92
C ALA A 61 -0.41 -2.17 -4.05
N LEU A 62 -0.01 -2.99 -3.08
CA LEU A 62 1.11 -2.69 -2.18
C LEU A 62 2.40 -3.47 -2.52
N GLY A 63 2.45 -4.11 -3.68
CA GLY A 63 3.56 -4.98 -4.07
C GLY A 63 3.63 -6.22 -3.18
N THR A 64 4.82 -6.81 -3.06
CA THR A 64 5.03 -8.06 -2.30
C THR A 64 5.86 -7.90 -1.02
N GLY A 65 6.39 -6.70 -0.78
CA GLY A 65 7.17 -6.41 0.43
C GLY A 65 6.31 -6.11 1.65
N ASP A 66 6.94 -6.02 2.82
CA ASP A 66 6.24 -5.70 4.07
C ASP A 66 5.64 -4.28 4.06
N VAL A 67 4.61 -4.09 4.88
CA VAL A 67 3.98 -2.79 5.12
C VAL A 67 4.32 -2.31 6.52
N THR A 68 4.96 -1.16 6.63
CA THR A 68 5.09 -0.41 7.89
C THR A 68 4.05 0.70 7.92
N ASN A 69 2.96 0.47 8.65
CA ASN A 69 1.85 1.39 8.79
C ASN A 69 1.91 2.16 10.11
N ASN A 70 2.20 3.45 10.05
CA ASN A 70 2.18 4.38 11.18
C ASN A 70 1.09 5.46 11.04
N ALA A 71 0.17 5.30 10.07
CA ALA A 71 -0.97 6.20 9.85
C ALA A 71 -2.21 5.36 9.54
N THR A 72 -2.92 5.62 8.44
CA THR A 72 -4.09 4.80 8.04
C THR A 72 -3.81 4.05 6.75
N LEU A 73 -3.96 2.73 6.80
CA LEU A 73 -4.07 1.86 5.63
C LEU A 73 -5.53 1.44 5.48
N GLU A 74 -6.16 1.79 4.36
CA GLU A 74 -7.47 1.30 3.97
C GLU A 74 -7.33 0.25 2.87
N LEU A 75 -7.80 -0.96 3.13
CA LEU A 75 -7.87 -2.06 2.18
C LEU A 75 -9.30 -2.12 1.65
N ASN A 76 -9.53 -1.56 0.46
CA ASN A 76 -10.80 -1.57 -0.25
C ASN A 76 -10.78 -2.64 -1.35
N THR A 77 -10.60 -3.89 -0.94
CA THR A 77 -10.48 -5.04 -1.85
C THR A 77 -10.97 -6.32 -1.18
N GLY A 78 -11.31 -7.33 -1.97
CA GLY A 78 -11.39 -8.73 -1.54
C GLY A 78 -10.11 -9.51 -1.84
N GLY A 79 -10.05 -10.76 -1.39
CA GLY A 79 -8.98 -11.71 -1.72
C GLY A 79 -8.03 -12.01 -0.57
N ASP A 80 -6.84 -12.51 -0.89
CA ASP A 80 -5.81 -12.87 0.08
C ASP A 80 -4.72 -11.79 0.15
N PHE A 81 -4.71 -11.03 1.23
CA PHE A 81 -3.67 -10.05 1.50
C PHE A 81 -2.53 -10.72 2.28
N THR A 82 -1.39 -10.87 1.61
CA THR A 82 -0.26 -11.69 2.09
C THR A 82 0.89 -10.89 2.70
N ASN A 83 0.94 -9.57 2.48
CA ASN A 83 1.99 -8.73 3.04
C ASN A 83 1.91 -8.73 4.56
N ASN A 84 3.06 -8.75 5.23
CA ASN A 84 3.09 -8.53 6.67
C ASN A 84 2.83 -7.05 6.96
N ILE A 85 2.05 -6.77 8.01
CA ILE A 85 1.79 -5.41 8.46
C ILE A 85 2.43 -5.23 9.84
N SER A 86 3.19 -4.15 9.98
CA SER A 86 3.80 -3.72 11.23
C SER A 86 3.49 -2.25 11.50
N GLY A 87 3.69 -1.80 12.74
CA GLY A 87 3.61 -0.38 13.13
C GLY A 87 2.46 -0.07 14.07
N ASN A 88 2.24 1.21 14.34
CA ASN A 88 1.24 1.68 15.31
C ASN A 88 -0.02 2.28 14.65
N GLY A 89 -0.12 2.21 13.32
CA GLY A 89 -1.21 2.77 12.54
C GLY A 89 -2.50 1.94 12.58
N GLN A 90 -3.55 2.50 12.00
CA GLN A 90 -4.84 1.85 11.83
C GLN A 90 -4.91 1.12 10.48
N VAL A 91 -5.42 -0.11 10.50
CA VAL A 91 -5.85 -0.82 9.29
C VAL A 91 -7.38 -0.82 9.24
N VAL A 92 -7.95 -0.35 8.13
CA VAL A 92 -9.38 -0.32 7.86
C VAL A 92 -9.67 -1.26 6.69
N LYS A 93 -10.60 -2.19 6.88
CA LYS A 93 -11.19 -2.96 5.78
C LYS A 93 -12.48 -2.26 5.34
N SER A 94 -12.57 -1.87 4.07
CA SER A 94 -13.77 -1.30 3.46
C SER A 94 -14.19 -2.09 2.21
N GLY A 95 -15.39 -1.83 1.69
CA GLY A 95 -15.99 -2.62 0.61
C GLY A 95 -16.59 -3.95 1.09
N ASP A 96 -17.47 -4.51 0.26
CA ASP A 96 -18.32 -5.64 0.65
C ASP A 96 -17.63 -7.01 0.52
N ASP A 97 -16.51 -7.07 -0.19
CA ASP A 97 -15.79 -8.32 -0.43
C ASP A 97 -15.05 -8.84 0.81
N THR A 98 -14.96 -10.15 0.95
CA THR A 98 -14.16 -10.80 1.99
C THR A 98 -12.66 -10.61 1.71
N LEU A 99 -11.93 -10.16 2.73
CA LEU A 99 -10.47 -10.09 2.73
C LEU A 99 -9.90 -11.05 3.78
N THR A 100 -9.01 -11.94 3.34
CA THR A 100 -8.23 -12.79 4.22
C THR A 100 -6.89 -12.13 4.49
N PHE A 101 -6.54 -11.97 5.77
CA PHE A 101 -5.18 -11.61 6.17
C PHE A 101 -4.38 -12.89 6.42
N SER A 102 -3.41 -13.17 5.56
CA SER A 102 -2.50 -14.33 5.70
C SER A 102 -1.08 -13.91 6.10
N GLY A 103 -0.73 -12.64 5.91
CA GLY A 103 0.49 -12.04 6.46
C GLY A 103 0.46 -11.90 7.98
N SER A 104 1.63 -11.78 8.60
CA SER A 104 1.75 -11.49 10.03
C SER A 104 1.37 -10.03 10.30
N ASN A 105 0.61 -9.79 11.37
CA ASN A 105 0.18 -8.45 11.80
C ASN A 105 0.67 -8.22 13.24
N THR A 106 1.60 -7.29 13.45
CA THR A 106 2.27 -7.06 14.75
C THR A 106 2.43 -5.61 15.12
#